data_AF-A0A0G4M4K3-F1
#
_entry.id   AF-A0A0G4M4K3-F1
#
_cell.length_a   1.000
_cell.length_b   1.000
_cell.length_c   1.000
_cell.angle_alpha   90.00
_cell.angle_beta   90.00
_cell.angle_gamma   90.00
#
_symmetry.space_group_name_H-M   'P 1'
#
loop_
_entity.id
_entity.type
_entity.pdbx_description
1 polymer ?
#
loop_
_entity_poly.entity_id
_entity_poly.type
_entity_poly.pdbx_seq_one_letter_code
_entity_poly.pdbx_strand_id
1 'polypeptide(L)'
;MYARVFELNEQLLKDVHKVLGVSDAKAPLAQSVAINTLPWHRKELVEISDTEVGVACGDGQMLALRAFKSGEEPAVTIEQVDKDVFVLQNDHLRIRVEHGCIVSIYDRVAKREVVEKGGKANQYVIFDDKPLYWQAWDVEVFHLDTRQELPCGETSITEQKAHRVGLTTTTKISENSSLKSTIFLSAALKGVPSAIEFQAEVDWHETMKFLKVEFPVNVRNTEASYETAYGIVKRPTHYNTSWDMAKFEVCC
;
A
#
# COMPACT_ATOMS: atom_id res chain seq x y z
N MET A 1 -11.68 24.30 9.68
CA MET A 1 -11.77 24.76 8.27
C MET A 1 -11.83 23.58 7.32
N TYR A 2 -10.82 22.71 7.25
CA TYR A 2 -10.81 21.54 6.34
C TYR A 2 -11.99 20.58 6.54
N ALA A 3 -12.36 20.23 7.77
CA ALA A 3 -13.52 19.37 8.05
C ALA A 3 -14.81 19.88 7.37
N ARG A 4 -15.07 21.19 7.46
CA ARG A 4 -16.21 21.84 6.81
C ARG A 4 -16.13 21.78 5.27
N VAL A 5 -14.93 21.87 4.70
CA VAL A 5 -14.73 21.72 3.25
C VAL A 5 -15.02 20.29 2.81
N PHE A 6 -14.62 19.28 3.58
CA PHE A 6 -14.95 17.89 3.31
C PHE A 6 -16.46 17.63 3.39
N GLU A 7 -17.12 18.11 4.44
CA GLU A 7 -18.59 18.02 4.58
C GLU A 7 -19.32 18.65 3.39
N LEU A 8 -18.88 19.84 2.95
CA LEU A 8 -19.45 20.50 1.78
C LEU A 8 -19.21 19.70 0.50
N ASN A 9 -18.00 19.14 0.32
CA ASN A 9 -17.68 18.34 -0.86
C ASN A 9 -18.54 17.06 -0.91
N GLU A 10 -18.74 16.38 0.22
CA GLU A 10 -19.63 15.22 0.30
C GLU A 10 -21.08 15.57 -0.05
N GLN A 11 -21.56 16.74 0.37
CA GLN A 11 -22.90 17.22 0.00
C GLN A 11 -23.01 17.46 -1.51
N LEU A 12 -22.02 18.14 -2.10
CA LEU A 12 -21.98 18.39 -3.54
C LEU A 12 -21.89 17.08 -4.34
N LEU A 13 -21.10 16.10 -3.88
CA LEU A 13 -21.00 14.80 -4.51
C LEU A 13 -22.35 14.06 -4.49
N LYS A 14 -23.08 14.10 -3.36
CA LYS A 14 -24.43 13.52 -3.25
C LYS A 14 -25.42 14.20 -4.20
N ASP A 15 -25.35 15.52 -4.33
CA ASP A 15 -26.19 16.26 -5.28
C ASP A 15 -25.89 15.87 -6.73
N VAL A 16 -24.61 15.71 -7.09
CA VAL A 16 -24.18 15.21 -8.40
C VAL A 16 -24.68 13.78 -8.64
N HIS A 17 -24.52 12.88 -7.67
CA HIS A 17 -25.02 11.50 -7.76
C HIS A 17 -26.52 11.48 -8.02
N LYS A 18 -27.29 12.31 -7.31
CA LYS A 18 -28.73 12.45 -7.51
C LYS A 18 -29.10 12.91 -8.92
N VAL A 19 -28.37 13.88 -9.49
CA VAL A 19 -28.57 14.34 -10.87
C VAL A 19 -28.24 13.25 -11.89
N LEU A 20 -27.21 12.45 -11.63
CA LEU A 20 -26.81 11.31 -12.46
C LEU A 20 -27.72 10.08 -12.29
N GLY A 21 -28.68 10.12 -11.36
CA GLY A 21 -29.59 9.01 -11.09
C GLY A 21 -28.92 7.82 -10.38
N VAL A 22 -27.79 8.05 -9.71
CA VAL A 22 -27.03 7.05 -8.95
C VAL A 22 -27.06 7.35 -7.46
N SER A 23 -26.83 6.33 -6.63
CA SER A 23 -26.80 6.46 -5.17
C SER A 23 -25.81 5.49 -4.56
N ASP A 24 -25.24 5.84 -3.40
CA ASP A 24 -24.29 4.99 -2.66
C ASP A 24 -24.98 3.84 -1.90
N ALA A 25 -26.24 3.54 -2.20
CA ALA A 25 -26.99 2.47 -1.55
C ALA A 25 -26.47 1.09 -1.99
N LYS A 26 -26.45 0.13 -1.06
CA LYS A 26 -26.16 -1.28 -1.38
C LYS A 26 -27.22 -1.82 -2.32
N ALA A 27 -26.79 -2.24 -3.51
CA ALA A 27 -27.63 -2.86 -4.53
C ALA A 27 -26.95 -4.13 -5.05
N PRO A 28 -27.70 -5.09 -5.63
CA PRO A 28 -27.10 -6.24 -6.29
C PRO A 28 -26.20 -5.82 -7.45
N LEU A 29 -25.14 -6.59 -7.73
CA LEU A 29 -24.18 -6.35 -8.81
C LEU A 29 -24.82 -5.89 -10.14
N ALA A 30 -25.94 -6.50 -10.55
CA ALA A 30 -26.61 -6.19 -11.82
C ALA A 30 -27.16 -4.76 -11.91
N GLN A 31 -27.37 -4.09 -10.77
CA GLN A 31 -27.88 -2.71 -10.68
C GLN A 31 -26.79 -1.73 -10.23
N SER A 32 -25.58 -2.23 -9.94
CA SER A 32 -24.45 -1.44 -9.49
C SER A 32 -23.61 -0.95 -10.65
N VAL A 33 -23.08 0.27 -10.52
CA VAL A 33 -22.16 0.90 -11.46
C VAL A 33 -20.97 1.45 -10.71
N ALA A 34 -19.80 1.48 -11.35
CA ALA A 34 -18.64 2.22 -10.84
C ALA A 34 -18.53 3.57 -11.54
N ILE A 35 -18.29 4.63 -10.79
CA ILE A 35 -18.05 5.97 -11.33
C ILE A 35 -16.55 6.11 -11.59
N ASN A 36 -16.18 6.39 -12.84
CA ASN A 36 -14.81 6.67 -13.23
C ASN A 36 -14.63 8.17 -13.45
N THR A 37 -13.89 8.80 -12.54
CA THR A 37 -13.56 10.23 -12.61
C THR A 37 -12.25 10.50 -13.36
N LEU A 38 -11.55 9.46 -13.80
CA LEU A 38 -10.28 9.58 -14.52
C LEU A 38 -10.50 9.64 -16.04
N PRO A 39 -9.66 10.35 -16.78
CA PRO A 39 -9.84 10.56 -18.22
C PRO A 39 -9.37 9.37 -19.09
N TRP A 40 -9.11 8.20 -18.49
CA TRP A 40 -8.58 7.02 -19.18
C TRP A 40 -9.37 5.76 -18.83
N HIS A 41 -9.16 4.72 -19.66
CA HIS A 41 -9.72 3.38 -19.46
C HIS A 41 -9.35 2.83 -18.08
N ARG A 42 -10.32 2.33 -17.33
CA ARG A 42 -10.07 1.66 -16.05
C ARG A 42 -10.48 0.21 -16.08
N LYS A 43 -9.70 -0.62 -15.38
CA LYS A 43 -10.00 -2.02 -15.12
C LYS A 43 -9.58 -2.38 -13.70
N GLU A 44 -10.54 -2.65 -12.82
CA GLU A 44 -10.27 -2.94 -11.40
C GLU A 44 -11.34 -3.87 -10.79
N LEU A 45 -11.02 -4.42 -9.62
CA LEU A 45 -11.98 -5.11 -8.77
C LEU A 45 -12.72 -4.08 -7.91
N VAL A 46 -14.03 -4.24 -7.79
CA VAL A 46 -14.90 -3.40 -6.97
C VAL A 46 -15.67 -4.30 -6.01
N GLU A 47 -15.48 -4.06 -4.71
CA GLU A 47 -16.22 -4.75 -3.67
C GLU A 47 -17.61 -4.12 -3.52
N ILE A 48 -18.66 -4.91 -3.71
CA ILE A 48 -20.06 -4.47 -3.63
C ILE A 48 -20.66 -4.88 -2.29
N SER A 49 -20.30 -6.08 -1.85
CA SER A 49 -20.59 -6.62 -0.52
C SER A 49 -19.49 -7.60 -0.11
N ASP A 50 -19.58 -8.14 1.10
CA ASP A 50 -18.61 -9.11 1.63
C ASP A 50 -18.49 -10.38 0.76
N THR A 51 -19.51 -10.67 -0.06
CA THR A 51 -19.58 -11.87 -0.91
C THR A 51 -19.62 -11.56 -2.40
N GLU A 52 -20.06 -10.36 -2.82
CA GLU A 52 -20.17 -9.99 -4.23
C GLU A 52 -19.06 -9.01 -4.64
N VAL A 53 -18.30 -9.41 -5.67
CA VAL A 53 -17.27 -8.58 -6.30
C VAL A 53 -17.54 -8.42 -7.78
N GLY A 54 -17.48 -7.17 -8.22
CA GLY A 54 -17.55 -6.77 -9.61
C GLY A 54 -16.17 -6.50 -10.19
N VAL A 55 -16.06 -6.62 -11.50
CA VAL A 55 -14.96 -6.05 -12.29
C VAL A 55 -15.52 -4.84 -13.03
N ALA A 56 -15.05 -3.65 -12.68
CA ALA A 56 -15.29 -2.45 -13.47
C ALA A 56 -14.30 -2.43 -14.62
N CYS A 57 -14.78 -2.32 -15.87
CA CYS A 57 -13.90 -2.28 -17.05
C CYS A 57 -14.52 -1.45 -18.17
N GLY A 58 -13.85 -0.38 -18.58
CA GLY A 58 -14.31 0.41 -19.72
C GLY A 58 -13.77 1.83 -19.75
N ASP A 59 -14.25 2.53 -20.78
CA ASP A 59 -14.04 3.95 -21.02
C ASP A 59 -15.29 4.75 -20.62
N GLY A 60 -15.10 6.02 -20.28
CA GLY A 60 -16.18 6.91 -19.85
C GLY A 60 -16.39 6.94 -18.34
N GLN A 61 -17.45 7.63 -17.92
CA GLN A 61 -17.68 8.02 -16.52
C GLN A 61 -18.50 7.02 -15.71
N MET A 62 -19.33 6.19 -16.36
CA MET A 62 -20.12 5.16 -15.69
C MET A 62 -19.74 3.80 -16.27
N LEU A 63 -19.17 2.95 -15.42
CA LEU A 63 -18.71 1.63 -15.79
C LEU A 63 -19.69 0.58 -15.28
N ALA A 64 -20.21 -0.23 -16.20
CA ALA A 64 -21.00 -1.40 -15.84
C ALA A 64 -20.10 -2.43 -15.12
N LEU A 65 -20.63 -3.04 -14.06
CA LEU A 65 -19.92 -4.07 -13.32
C LEU A 65 -20.20 -5.45 -13.92
N ARG A 66 -19.15 -6.26 -14.07
CA ARG A 66 -19.26 -7.67 -14.46
C ARG A 66 -18.95 -8.54 -13.26
N ALA A 67 -19.63 -9.68 -13.11
CA ALA A 67 -19.34 -10.58 -12.00
C ALA A 67 -17.89 -11.06 -12.07
N PHE A 68 -17.14 -10.90 -10.98
CA PHE A 68 -15.87 -11.58 -10.82
C PHE A 68 -16.14 -13.06 -10.53
N LYS A 69 -15.66 -13.93 -11.41
CA LYS A 69 -15.75 -15.38 -11.23
C LYS A 69 -14.36 -15.92 -10.95
N SER A 70 -14.09 -16.33 -9.71
CA SER A 70 -12.98 -17.26 -9.46
C SER A 70 -13.32 -18.61 -10.11
N GLY A 71 -12.29 -19.35 -10.56
CA GLY A 71 -12.47 -20.71 -11.04
C GLY A 71 -12.81 -21.69 -9.91
N GLU A 72 -12.52 -22.97 -10.12
CA GLU A 72 -12.58 -23.98 -9.04
C GLU A 72 -11.60 -23.66 -7.91
N GLU A 73 -10.50 -22.97 -8.22
CA GLU A 73 -9.53 -22.44 -7.27
C GLU A 73 -9.75 -20.93 -7.03
N PRO A 74 -9.51 -20.45 -5.79
CA PRO A 74 -9.53 -19.02 -5.49
C PRO A 74 -8.45 -18.29 -6.30
N ALA A 75 -8.76 -17.07 -6.78
CA ALA A 75 -7.85 -16.30 -7.62
C ALA A 75 -6.68 -15.66 -6.86
N VAL A 76 -6.75 -15.70 -5.53
CA VAL A 76 -5.67 -15.36 -4.61
C VAL A 76 -5.75 -16.27 -3.39
N THR A 77 -4.60 -16.73 -2.90
CA THR A 77 -4.48 -17.61 -1.74
C THR A 77 -3.59 -17.00 -0.68
N ILE A 78 -3.82 -17.44 0.55
CA ILE A 78 -2.96 -17.22 1.70
C ILE A 78 -2.80 -18.54 2.45
N GLU A 79 -1.57 -18.94 2.70
CA GLU A 79 -1.25 -20.19 3.37
C GLU A 79 -0.22 -19.95 4.46
N GLN A 80 -0.44 -20.50 5.64
CA GLN A 80 0.54 -20.52 6.71
C GLN A 80 1.44 -21.76 6.56
N VAL A 81 2.73 -21.53 6.30
CA VAL A 81 3.71 -22.60 6.04
C VAL A 81 4.45 -22.98 7.32
N ASP A 82 4.63 -22.03 8.24
CA ASP A 82 5.23 -22.21 9.57
C ASP A 82 4.66 -21.17 10.55
N LYS A 83 5.06 -21.23 11.82
CA LYS A 83 4.71 -20.22 12.81
C LYS A 83 5.16 -18.83 12.34
N ASP A 84 4.20 -17.90 12.21
CA ASP A 84 4.41 -16.55 11.70
C ASP A 84 5.00 -16.46 10.28
N VAL A 85 4.92 -17.54 9.49
CA VAL A 85 5.37 -17.58 8.09
C VAL A 85 4.19 -17.84 7.16
N PHE A 86 3.92 -16.88 6.30
CA PHE A 86 2.78 -16.89 5.39
C PHE A 86 3.23 -16.73 3.93
N VAL A 87 2.51 -17.38 3.03
CA VAL A 87 2.68 -17.23 1.59
C VAL A 87 1.37 -16.72 1.01
N LEU A 88 1.40 -15.52 0.42
CA LEU A 88 0.30 -14.94 -0.33
C LEU A 88 0.59 -15.12 -1.82
N GLN A 89 -0.38 -15.54 -2.61
CA GLN A 89 -0.15 -15.81 -4.03
C GLN A 89 -1.35 -15.46 -4.88
N ASN A 90 -1.13 -14.74 -5.99
CA ASN A 90 -2.09 -14.59 -7.08
C ASN A 90 -1.40 -14.95 -8.42
N ASP A 91 -2.05 -14.72 -9.56
CA ASP A 91 -1.49 -15.05 -10.87
C ASP A 91 -0.19 -14.30 -11.21
N HIS A 92 0.01 -13.10 -10.66
CA HIS A 92 1.15 -12.23 -11.00
C HIS A 92 2.27 -12.27 -9.95
N LEU A 93 1.95 -12.45 -8.68
CA LEU A 93 2.87 -12.30 -7.54
C LEU A 93 2.79 -13.51 -6.62
N ARG A 94 3.94 -13.89 -6.07
CA ARG A 94 4.05 -14.79 -4.92
C ARG A 94 4.89 -14.09 -3.86
N ILE A 95 4.29 -13.89 -2.69
CA ILE A 95 4.86 -13.11 -1.59
C ILE A 95 5.07 -14.04 -0.41
N ARG A 96 6.26 -14.01 0.17
CA ARG A 96 6.56 -14.71 1.42
C ARG A 96 6.76 -13.69 2.53
N VAL A 97 5.95 -13.83 3.58
CA VAL A 97 5.98 -12.97 4.77
C VAL A 97 6.47 -13.79 5.95
N GLU A 98 7.44 -13.27 6.68
CA GLU A 98 7.98 -13.85 7.91
C GLU A 98 7.89 -12.80 9.00
N HIS A 99 7.12 -13.10 10.05
CA HIS A 99 6.86 -12.19 11.17
C HIS A 99 6.43 -10.76 10.72
N GLY A 100 5.59 -10.68 9.69
CA GLY A 100 5.09 -9.41 9.13
C GLY A 100 6.03 -8.67 8.18
N CYS A 101 7.28 -9.13 8.04
CA CYS A 101 8.23 -8.61 7.06
C CYS A 101 8.18 -9.46 5.78
N ILE A 102 8.21 -8.81 4.63
CA ILE A 102 8.25 -9.50 3.35
C ILE A 102 9.70 -9.85 3.01
N VAL A 103 10.00 -11.14 2.95
CA VAL A 103 11.34 -11.66 2.62
C VAL A 103 11.49 -12.01 1.13
N SER A 104 10.38 -12.13 0.40
CA SER A 104 10.37 -12.40 -1.03
C SER A 104 9.09 -11.87 -1.67
N ILE A 105 9.25 -11.18 -2.81
CA ILE A 105 8.19 -10.79 -3.73
C ILE A 105 8.62 -11.31 -5.11
N TYR A 106 8.20 -12.52 -5.42
CA TYR A 106 8.49 -13.12 -6.71
C TYR A 106 7.44 -12.69 -7.74
N ASP A 107 7.87 -11.89 -8.71
CA ASP A 107 7.07 -11.54 -9.88
C ASP A 107 7.04 -12.72 -10.85
N ARG A 108 5.87 -13.36 -10.98
CA ARG A 108 5.64 -14.53 -11.83
C ARG A 108 5.55 -14.18 -13.31
N VAL A 109 5.22 -12.93 -13.63
CA VAL A 109 5.13 -12.44 -15.02
C VAL A 109 6.52 -12.14 -15.55
N ALA A 110 7.32 -11.35 -14.81
CA ALA A 110 8.69 -11.03 -15.16
C ALA A 110 9.70 -12.13 -14.77
N LYS A 111 9.25 -13.14 -14.00
CA LYS A 111 10.05 -14.28 -13.51
C LYS A 111 11.28 -13.86 -12.73
N ARG A 112 11.14 -12.90 -11.82
CA ARG A 112 12.25 -12.33 -11.04
C ARG A 112 11.86 -12.06 -9.60
N GLU A 113 12.87 -12.08 -8.73
CA GLU A 113 12.74 -11.61 -7.35
C GLU A 113 12.85 -10.09 -7.31
N VAL A 114 11.92 -9.44 -6.61
CA VAL A 114 11.85 -7.97 -6.49
C VAL A 114 12.55 -7.49 -5.21
N VAL A 115 12.57 -8.28 -4.15
CA VAL A 115 13.26 -7.92 -2.89
C VAL A 115 14.76 -8.20 -3.04
N GLU A 116 15.60 -7.31 -2.51
CA GLU A 116 17.05 -7.55 -2.48
C GLU A 116 17.39 -8.80 -1.66
N LYS A 117 18.44 -9.54 -2.08
CA LYS A 117 18.87 -10.75 -1.39
C LYS A 117 19.24 -10.45 0.08
N GLY A 118 18.50 -11.04 1.02
CA GLY A 118 18.69 -10.83 2.46
C GLY A 118 18.02 -9.57 3.00
N GLY A 119 17.36 -8.78 2.15
CA GLY A 119 16.55 -7.65 2.55
C GLY A 119 15.20 -8.07 3.12
N LYS A 120 14.61 -7.18 3.92
CA LYS A 120 13.25 -7.30 4.46
C LYS A 120 12.44 -6.09 4.00
N ALA A 121 11.42 -6.32 3.17
CA ALA A 121 10.44 -5.31 2.80
C ALA A 121 9.34 -5.21 3.85
N ASN A 122 8.66 -4.06 3.93
CA ASN A 122 7.71 -3.74 5.01
C ASN A 122 8.36 -3.80 6.41
N GLN A 123 9.68 -3.55 6.49
CA GLN A 123 10.39 -3.47 7.78
C GLN A 123 10.22 -2.07 8.34
N TYR A 124 9.56 -1.97 9.49
CA TYR A 124 9.47 -0.70 10.21
C TYR A 124 10.72 -0.45 11.02
N VAL A 125 11.19 0.78 10.96
CA VAL A 125 12.41 1.25 11.63
C VAL A 125 12.11 2.54 12.36
N ILE A 126 12.71 2.71 13.52
CA ILE A 126 12.62 3.91 14.32
C ILE A 126 13.99 4.58 14.40
N PHE A 127 14.00 5.90 14.28
CA PHE A 127 15.19 6.74 14.43
C PHE A 127 14.95 7.76 15.54
N ASP A 128 16.02 8.28 16.12
CA ASP A 128 15.99 9.47 16.96
C ASP A 128 15.84 10.72 16.09
N ASP A 129 14.85 11.56 16.38
CA ASP A 129 14.62 12.83 15.69
C ASP A 129 14.91 14.00 16.63
N LYS A 130 16.18 14.41 16.65
CA LYS A 130 16.70 15.47 17.53
C LYS A 130 17.49 16.46 16.68
N PRO A 131 16.83 17.36 15.94
CA PRO A 131 17.52 18.34 15.12
C PRO A 131 18.22 19.41 15.97
N LEU A 132 19.15 20.15 15.36
CA LEU A 132 19.99 21.13 16.05
C LEU A 132 19.22 22.38 16.49
N TYR A 133 18.31 22.89 15.64
CA TYR A 133 17.69 24.20 15.84
C TYR A 133 16.16 24.14 15.89
N TRP A 134 15.50 23.59 14.86
CA TRP A 134 14.04 23.70 14.72
C TRP A 134 13.35 22.34 14.67
N GLN A 135 12.89 21.86 15.84
CA GLN A 135 12.28 20.52 16.03
C GLN A 135 11.12 20.17 15.09
N ALA A 136 10.36 21.14 14.63
CA ALA A 136 9.19 20.90 13.75
C ALA A 136 9.49 21.16 12.27
N TRP A 137 10.72 21.53 11.91
CA TRP A 137 11.11 21.93 10.55
C TRP A 137 12.29 21.14 10.02
N ASP A 138 13.24 20.78 10.88
CA ASP A 138 14.49 20.15 10.49
C ASP A 138 14.48 18.66 10.81
N VAL A 139 15.05 17.89 9.91
CA VAL A 139 15.52 16.52 10.16
C VAL A 139 16.98 16.50 9.74
N GLU A 140 17.86 16.02 10.61
CA GLU A 140 19.31 16.07 10.37
C GLU A 140 19.82 14.76 9.79
N VAL A 141 20.79 14.81 8.87
CA VAL A 141 21.33 13.60 8.18
C VAL A 141 21.78 12.52 9.18
N PHE A 142 22.37 12.92 10.31
CA PHE A 142 22.88 12.00 11.34
C PHE A 142 21.78 11.21 12.06
N HIS A 143 20.49 11.53 11.89
CA HIS A 143 19.42 10.69 12.42
C HIS A 143 19.53 9.26 11.89
N LEU A 144 20.03 9.08 10.66
CA LEU A 144 20.22 7.78 10.02
C LEU A 144 21.15 6.85 10.81
N ASP A 145 22.07 7.40 11.62
CA ASP A 145 23.00 6.63 12.45
C ASP A 145 22.30 5.98 13.66
N THR A 146 21.07 6.41 13.97
CA THR A 146 20.28 5.94 15.12
C THR A 146 19.23 4.89 14.74
N ARG A 147 19.34 4.31 13.53
CA ARG A 147 18.43 3.30 13.00
C ARG A 147 18.25 2.13 13.97
N GLN A 148 17.01 1.86 14.33
CA GLN A 148 16.63 0.67 15.10
C GLN A 148 15.47 -0.04 14.40
N GLU A 149 15.65 -1.33 14.12
CA GLU A 149 14.56 -2.16 13.59
C GLU A 149 13.54 -2.42 14.69
N LEU A 150 12.27 -2.14 14.41
CA LEU A 150 11.21 -2.59 15.29
C LEU A 150 11.11 -4.12 15.22
N PRO A 151 10.95 -4.79 16.37
CA PRO A 151 10.86 -6.23 16.41
C PRO A 151 9.62 -6.67 15.63
N CYS A 152 9.77 -7.78 14.93
CA CYS A 152 8.68 -8.38 14.21
C CYS A 152 7.59 -8.87 15.18
N GLY A 153 6.33 -8.63 14.83
CA GLY A 153 5.18 -8.89 15.70
C GLY A 153 4.48 -10.22 15.47
N GLU A 154 3.46 -10.48 16.29
CA GLU A 154 2.53 -11.59 16.06
C GLU A 154 1.72 -11.31 14.79
N THR A 155 1.67 -12.31 13.91
CA THR A 155 1.09 -12.15 12.58
C THR A 155 -0.12 -13.08 12.43
N SER A 156 -1.24 -12.54 11.94
CA SER A 156 -2.50 -13.28 11.79
C SER A 156 -3.20 -12.97 10.47
N ILE A 157 -3.95 -13.92 9.95
CA ILE A 157 -4.76 -13.74 8.73
C ILE A 157 -5.97 -12.88 9.10
N THR A 158 -6.07 -11.69 8.52
CA THR A 158 -7.20 -10.78 8.72
C THR A 158 -8.31 -10.97 7.71
N GLU A 159 -7.96 -11.39 6.49
CA GLU A 159 -8.94 -11.56 5.41
C GLU A 159 -8.54 -12.76 4.53
N GLN A 160 -9.51 -13.61 4.22
CA GLN A 160 -9.34 -14.75 3.32
C GLN A 160 -10.58 -14.91 2.44
N LYS A 161 -10.64 -14.13 1.37
CA LYS A 161 -11.68 -14.20 0.33
C LYS A 161 -11.08 -14.70 -0.98
N ALA A 162 -11.92 -15.17 -1.89
CA ALA A 162 -11.48 -15.70 -3.19
C ALA A 162 -10.81 -14.64 -4.11
N HIS A 163 -11.00 -13.35 -3.81
CA HIS A 163 -10.53 -12.21 -4.60
C HIS A 163 -9.57 -11.28 -3.84
N ARG A 164 -9.44 -11.44 -2.52
CA ARG A 164 -8.55 -10.63 -1.66
C ARG A 164 -8.16 -11.42 -0.42
N VAL A 165 -6.89 -11.33 -0.04
CA VAL A 165 -6.36 -11.85 1.21
C VAL A 165 -5.64 -10.74 1.97
N GLY A 166 -5.62 -10.85 3.29
CA GLY A 166 -5.06 -9.85 4.20
C GLY A 166 -4.31 -10.51 5.35
N LEU A 167 -3.17 -9.94 5.71
CA LEU A 167 -2.32 -10.38 6.81
C LEU A 167 -1.99 -9.19 7.70
N THR A 168 -2.31 -9.28 8.99
CA THR A 168 -2.05 -8.22 9.95
C THR A 168 -0.99 -8.64 10.96
N THR A 169 -0.04 -7.74 11.18
CA THR A 169 1.03 -7.87 12.17
C THR A 169 0.91 -6.76 13.20
N THR A 170 0.90 -7.13 14.48
CA THR A 170 0.87 -6.17 15.60
C THR A 170 2.24 -6.06 16.21
N THR A 171 2.82 -4.87 16.17
CA THR A 171 4.16 -4.56 16.69
C THR A 171 4.06 -3.53 17.80
N LYS A 172 4.67 -3.84 18.95
CA LYS A 172 4.81 -2.88 20.05
C LYS A 172 6.01 -1.98 19.77
N ILE A 173 5.79 -0.67 19.66
CA ILE A 173 6.86 0.32 19.45
C ILE A 173 7.51 0.64 20.80
N SER A 174 6.69 0.92 21.81
CA SER A 174 7.10 1.19 23.19
C SER A 174 6.01 0.77 24.18
N GLU A 175 6.13 1.10 25.46
CA GLU A 175 5.07 0.87 26.45
C GLU A 175 3.75 1.55 26.09
N ASN A 176 3.79 2.70 25.42
CA ASN A 176 2.63 3.55 25.14
C ASN A 176 2.31 3.68 23.65
N SER A 177 3.12 3.09 22.75
CA SER A 177 2.95 3.21 21.30
C SER A 177 2.87 1.83 20.65
N SER A 178 1.97 1.68 19.68
CA SER A 178 1.76 0.43 18.95
C SER A 178 1.51 0.66 17.47
N LEU A 179 1.84 -0.35 16.67
CA LEU A 179 1.69 -0.35 15.22
C LEU A 179 0.97 -1.62 14.80
N LYS A 180 -0.08 -1.47 14.00
CA LYS A 180 -0.74 -2.56 13.30
C LYS A 180 -0.54 -2.37 11.80
N SER A 181 0.28 -3.23 11.20
CA SER A 181 0.57 -3.24 9.77
C SER A 181 -0.25 -4.34 9.11
N THR A 182 -1.01 -4.01 8.07
CA THR A 182 -1.81 -4.97 7.31
C THR A 182 -1.37 -4.97 5.85
N ILE A 183 -1.04 -6.15 5.34
CA ILE A 183 -0.64 -6.41 3.96
C ILE A 183 -1.81 -7.07 3.26
N PHE A 184 -2.27 -6.48 2.16
CA PHE A 184 -3.31 -7.04 1.31
C PHE A 184 -2.77 -7.45 -0.05
N LEU A 185 -3.26 -8.57 -0.56
CA LEU A 185 -3.08 -8.98 -1.94
C LEU A 185 -4.44 -9.29 -2.57
N SER A 186 -4.74 -8.61 -3.66
CA SER A 186 -5.96 -8.85 -4.44
C SER A 186 -5.69 -9.79 -5.61
N ALA A 187 -6.76 -10.38 -6.14
CA ALA A 187 -6.70 -11.17 -7.36
C ALA A 187 -6.15 -10.33 -8.52
N ALA A 188 -5.30 -10.95 -9.33
CA ALA A 188 -4.71 -10.29 -10.48
C ALA A 188 -5.74 -10.20 -11.64
N LEU A 189 -5.80 -9.04 -12.28
CA LEU A 189 -6.61 -8.87 -13.49
C LEU A 189 -5.71 -8.87 -14.72
N LYS A 190 -6.04 -9.70 -15.72
CA LYS A 190 -5.28 -9.76 -16.97
C LYS A 190 -5.15 -8.38 -17.61
N GLY A 191 -3.92 -7.97 -17.91
CA GLY A 191 -3.61 -6.67 -18.52
C GLY A 191 -3.55 -5.50 -17.54
N VAL A 192 -3.68 -5.75 -16.24
CA VAL A 192 -3.51 -4.76 -15.17
C VAL A 192 -2.36 -5.20 -14.27
N PRO A 193 -1.39 -4.32 -13.94
CA PRO A 193 -0.36 -4.65 -12.96
C PRO A 193 -0.98 -5.04 -11.62
N SER A 194 -0.40 -6.05 -10.96
CA SER A 194 -0.79 -6.39 -9.59
C SER A 194 -0.03 -5.48 -8.62
N ALA A 195 -0.70 -5.07 -7.54
CA ALA A 195 -0.12 -4.26 -6.48
C ALA A 195 -0.33 -4.96 -5.13
N ILE A 196 0.59 -4.69 -4.21
CA ILE A 196 0.49 -5.07 -2.81
C ILE A 196 0.07 -3.81 -2.07
N GLU A 197 -0.99 -3.89 -1.29
CA GLU A 197 -1.49 -2.76 -0.52
C GLU A 197 -1.04 -2.91 0.94
N PHE A 198 -0.58 -1.80 1.51
CA PHE A 198 -0.10 -1.74 2.88
C PHE A 198 -0.93 -0.71 3.63
N GLN A 199 -1.48 -1.10 4.78
CA GLN A 199 -2.17 -0.23 5.70
C GLN A 199 -1.44 -0.23 7.04
N ALA A 200 -1.18 0.96 7.59
CA ALA A 200 -0.56 1.11 8.89
C ALA A 200 -1.50 1.90 9.81
N GLU A 201 -1.96 1.27 10.88
CA GLU A 201 -2.64 1.94 11.98
C GLU A 201 -1.62 2.13 13.10
N VAL A 202 -1.34 3.39 13.47
CA VAL A 202 -0.28 3.73 14.43
C VAL A 202 -0.91 4.49 15.60
N ASP A 203 -0.80 3.92 16.79
CA ASP A 203 -1.03 4.62 18.05
C ASP A 203 0.31 5.19 18.52
N TRP A 204 0.47 6.52 18.41
CA TRP A 204 1.77 7.18 18.48
C TRP A 204 1.86 8.14 19.67
N HIS A 205 2.68 7.75 20.63
CA HIS A 205 2.99 8.52 21.84
C HIS A 205 4.50 8.70 22.05
N GLU A 206 5.31 8.45 21.03
CA GLU A 206 6.75 8.67 21.10
C GLU A 206 7.12 10.16 21.03
N THR A 207 8.24 10.50 21.67
CA THR A 207 8.81 11.85 21.66
C THR A 207 10.15 11.85 20.95
N MET A 208 10.35 12.78 20.00
CA MET A 208 11.60 12.93 19.26
C MET A 208 12.05 11.61 18.60
N LYS A 209 11.10 10.97 17.90
CA LYS A 209 11.28 9.72 17.18
C LYS A 209 10.73 9.86 15.77
N PHE A 210 11.35 9.15 14.84
CA PHE A 210 10.94 9.10 13.45
C PHE A 210 10.67 7.65 13.05
N LEU A 211 9.41 7.31 12.78
CA LEU A 211 9.04 6.01 12.23
C LEU A 211 9.12 6.03 10.70
N LYS A 212 9.85 5.08 10.11
CA LYS A 212 9.87 4.85 8.66
C LYS A 212 9.61 3.37 8.36
N VAL A 213 9.33 3.09 7.09
CA VAL A 213 9.20 1.73 6.56
C VAL A 213 10.15 1.57 5.38
N GLU A 214 10.85 0.45 5.33
CA GLU A 214 11.87 0.17 4.33
C GLU A 214 11.42 -0.94 3.37
N PHE A 215 11.73 -0.73 2.09
CA PHE A 215 11.47 -1.67 1.00
C PHE A 215 12.75 -1.82 0.15
N PRO A 216 13.69 -2.70 0.55
CA PRO A 216 14.90 -2.93 -0.20
C PRO A 216 14.57 -3.68 -1.50
N VAL A 217 14.58 -2.96 -2.62
CA VAL A 217 14.26 -3.50 -3.94
C VAL A 217 15.53 -3.86 -4.70
N ASN A 218 15.50 -5.00 -5.40
CA ASN A 218 16.57 -5.45 -6.29
C ASN A 218 16.54 -4.69 -7.64
N VAL A 219 16.66 -3.37 -7.56
CA VAL A 219 16.69 -2.46 -8.71
C VAL A 219 17.96 -1.63 -8.63
N ARG A 220 18.86 -1.84 -9.60
CA ARG A 220 20.08 -1.05 -9.72
C ARG A 220 19.86 0.07 -10.72
N ASN A 221 19.69 1.29 -10.21
CA ASN A 221 19.66 2.50 -11.02
C ASN A 221 20.39 3.63 -10.28
N THR A 222 20.98 4.58 -11.01
CA THR A 222 21.66 5.76 -10.42
C THR A 222 20.69 6.88 -10.05
N GLU A 223 19.43 6.76 -10.48
CA GLU A 223 18.37 7.74 -10.26
C GLU A 223 17.05 7.07 -9.87
N ALA A 224 16.27 7.78 -9.05
CA ALA A 224 14.88 7.49 -8.74
C ALA A 224 14.01 8.62 -9.31
N SER A 225 12.88 8.25 -9.90
CA SER A 225 11.90 9.18 -10.49
C SER A 225 10.74 9.37 -9.51
N TYR A 226 10.48 10.62 -9.17
CA TYR A 226 9.42 11.03 -8.23
C TYR A 226 8.40 11.91 -8.94
N GLU A 227 7.13 11.73 -8.62
CA GLU A 227 6.08 12.62 -9.10
C GLU A 227 6.19 13.98 -8.40
N THR A 228 5.79 15.03 -9.11
CA THR A 228 5.60 16.35 -8.56
C THR A 228 4.48 17.02 -9.32
N ALA A 229 4.02 18.19 -8.86
CA ALA A 229 2.96 18.94 -9.51
C ALA A 229 3.20 19.05 -11.02
N TYR A 230 2.38 18.32 -11.78
CA TYR A 230 2.39 18.29 -13.25
C TYR A 230 3.69 17.79 -13.89
N GLY A 231 4.50 16.96 -13.21
CA GLY A 231 5.77 16.48 -13.78
C GLY A 231 6.45 15.36 -13.01
N ILE A 232 7.66 15.04 -13.47
CA ILE A 232 8.54 14.03 -12.85
C ILE A 232 9.89 14.68 -12.59
N VAL A 233 10.41 14.50 -11.37
CA VAL A 233 11.75 14.91 -10.98
C VAL A 233 12.60 13.68 -10.71
N LYS A 234 13.82 13.69 -11.24
CA LYS A 234 14.82 12.64 -11.03
C LYS A 234 15.78 13.03 -9.93
N ARG A 235 16.01 12.15 -8.96
CA ARG A 235 16.97 12.36 -7.86
C ARG A 235 17.98 11.21 -7.85
N PRO A 236 19.24 11.49 -7.50
CA PRO A 236 20.27 10.46 -7.43
C PRO A 236 19.99 9.49 -6.28
N THR A 237 20.37 8.23 -6.46
CA THR A 237 20.28 7.16 -5.45
C THR A 237 21.62 6.89 -4.75
N HIS A 238 22.59 7.78 -4.94
CA HIS A 238 23.95 7.68 -4.43
C HIS A 238 24.35 8.96 -3.70
N TYR A 239 25.34 8.89 -2.81
CA TYR A 239 25.81 10.01 -2.01
C TYR A 239 27.22 10.49 -2.42
N ASN A 240 27.50 10.55 -3.73
CA ASN A 240 28.83 10.83 -4.25
C ASN A 240 29.27 12.29 -4.06
N THR A 241 28.34 13.24 -4.00
CA THR A 241 28.63 14.66 -3.79
C THR A 241 27.88 15.21 -2.57
N SER A 242 28.34 16.34 -2.02
CA SER A 242 27.64 17.02 -0.92
C SER A 242 26.20 17.42 -1.31
N TRP A 243 25.98 17.76 -2.58
CA TRP A 243 24.66 18.03 -3.13
C TRP A 243 23.76 16.79 -3.12
N ASP A 244 24.32 15.59 -3.25
CA ASP A 244 23.56 14.35 -3.21
C ASP A 244 23.26 13.93 -1.78
N MET A 245 24.24 14.07 -0.87
CA MET A 245 24.04 13.91 0.58
C MET A 245 22.91 14.77 1.12
N ALA A 246 22.79 16.01 0.65
CA ALA A 246 21.71 16.91 1.06
C ALA A 246 20.30 16.41 0.65
N LYS A 247 20.19 15.41 -0.24
CA LYS A 247 18.93 14.82 -0.72
C LYS A 247 18.67 13.43 -0.12
N PHE A 248 19.03 13.26 1.15
CA PHE A 248 18.75 12.02 1.90
C PHE A 248 17.23 11.80 2.12
N GLU A 249 16.44 12.86 2.10
CA GLU A 249 14.98 12.85 2.02
C GLU A 249 14.51 13.79 0.91
N VAL A 250 13.45 13.39 0.20
CA VAL A 250 12.91 14.17 -0.92
C VAL A 250 11.40 14.17 -0.87
N CYS A 251 10.79 15.31 -1.18
CA CYS A 251 9.34 15.40 -1.36
C CYS A 251 8.95 14.78 -2.70
N CYS A 252 7.88 13.99 -2.69
CA CYS A 252 7.31 13.29 -3.85
C CYS A 252 5.82 13.06 -3.67
#